data_AF-A0A7S2PN04-F1
#
_entry.id   AF-A0A7S2PN04-F1
#
_cell.length_a   1.000
_cell.length_b   1.000
_cell.length_c   1.000
_cell.angle_alpha   90.00
_cell.angle_beta   90.00
_cell.angle_gamma   90.00
#
_symmetry.space_group_name_H-M   'P 1'
#
loop_
_entity.id
_entity.type
_entity.pdbx_description
1 polymer ?
#
loop_
_entity_poly.entity_id
_entity_poly.type
_entity_poly.pdbx_seq_one_letter_code
_entity_poly.pdbx_strand_id
1 'polypeptide(L)'
;ENNCGEVPLRLRVARGELFEPHKEAKLRLGYHPRIQPDVYLEGTLARPGGVGVTDPVYPWCLDSKACTQQAPVQISVAISGRRMHCSAGEYTVRGSGECQSCGERAYSAAGSAVAGAGGSLEALEERREVCKMCGWWHDVNDERSGCTLLWGALLGCLATVMCFALGVVSVAPHLDLTTSPGGLPWLLGRGIAIADVSADGGERWVLTSNGRHGLHARGQAHFGVHVSGTGHFRLDTSEDTRLHARVIAEDRLELVDEQGQSISGEVASSMGLMRLDPMRTLLLTGRYIPMILCAPVMLCVGCCCLCGMIFSTDYGGETFGLSVGAVALSVVCAHIQKTRQRQTPLQRRLALYGEKLHQANPYPEATERGAPRAVQLGKMIDLFDFFKDFLLDSRTMHYLDSNIIRPLTAKHKLSYAEVVRPSHVEWFVSHFWGHPFASTVRSLERHARQFAHGGSFRDVAYWVCTLSNNQYNVQQELGEGHWECSSFFLALRDRHCRGTCMVLDEKLFPLGRSWCLFELLQTLLRCEGPAQAEAADDFAGLLFCTSSGILSRGEAAMEVSLNIGTRLASLRLEDATSSVPADKVMIDSLVVSEMGGFAPINGKIRDSMSRAIEASQRA
;
A
#
# COMPACT_ATOMS: atom_id res chain seq x y z
N GLU A 1 76.49 13.05 -51.31
CA GLU A 1 77.08 12.11 -52.28
C GLU A 1 77.28 10.76 -51.62
N ASN A 2 77.00 9.68 -52.33
CA ASN A 2 77.10 8.27 -51.93
C ASN A 2 76.16 7.80 -50.81
N ASN A 3 74.91 7.51 -51.18
CA ASN A 3 74.14 6.36 -50.68
C ASN A 3 72.86 6.20 -51.51
N CYS A 4 72.97 5.45 -52.61
CA CYS A 4 71.81 4.92 -53.32
C CYS A 4 71.19 3.81 -52.47
N GLY A 5 70.09 4.11 -51.79
CA GLY A 5 69.26 3.10 -51.15
C GLY A 5 68.20 2.59 -52.13
N GLU A 6 68.11 1.28 -52.31
CA GLU A 6 67.00 0.65 -53.02
C GLU A 6 65.71 0.82 -52.22
N VAL A 7 64.67 1.40 -52.83
CA VAL A 7 63.34 1.44 -52.25
C VAL A 7 62.55 0.27 -52.82
N PRO A 8 62.18 -0.74 -52.02
CA PRO A 8 61.38 -1.85 -52.53
C PRO A 8 59.96 -1.36 -52.84
N LEU A 9 59.63 -1.26 -54.13
CA LEU A 9 58.27 -1.02 -54.61
C LEU A 9 57.50 -2.34 -54.59
N ARG A 10 56.53 -2.48 -53.67
CA ARG A 10 55.52 -3.55 -53.75
C ARG A 10 54.33 -3.06 -54.58
N LEU A 11 54.28 -3.48 -55.84
CA LEU A 11 53.09 -3.37 -56.67
C LEU A 11 52.08 -4.45 -56.25
N ARG A 12 50.91 -4.05 -55.75
CA ARG A 12 49.76 -4.95 -55.62
C ARG A 12 48.82 -4.69 -56.78
N VAL A 13 48.83 -5.60 -57.75
CA VAL A 13 47.80 -5.65 -58.81
C VAL A 13 46.63 -6.44 -58.23
N ALA A 14 45.46 -5.81 -58.10
CA ALA A 14 44.24 -6.52 -57.72
C ALA A 14 43.88 -7.52 -58.84
N ARG A 15 43.59 -8.78 -58.48
CA ARG A 15 43.22 -9.82 -59.44
C ARG A 15 41.89 -9.48 -60.11
N GLY A 16 41.96 -9.22 -61.42
CA GLY A 16 40.83 -9.11 -62.35
C GLY A 16 41.37 -9.17 -63.78
N GLU A 17 41.54 -10.40 -64.25
CA GLU A 17 41.74 -10.88 -65.64
C GLU A 17 42.97 -10.43 -66.48
N LEU A 18 43.71 -11.48 -66.92
CA LEU A 18 44.70 -11.66 -67.99
C LEU A 18 45.53 -10.45 -68.50
N PHE A 19 46.81 -10.45 -68.15
CA PHE A 19 47.87 -9.68 -68.82
C PHE A 19 48.68 -10.64 -69.71
N GLU A 20 48.74 -10.40 -71.03
CA GLU A 20 49.58 -11.19 -71.95
C GLU A 20 51.09 -10.91 -71.75
N PRO A 21 51.99 -11.89 -71.93
CA PRO A 21 53.32 -11.90 -71.29
C PRO A 21 54.44 -11.16 -72.05
N HIS A 22 54.15 -10.29 -73.02
CA HIS A 22 55.19 -9.79 -73.94
C HIS A 22 55.24 -8.27 -74.15
N LYS A 23 55.16 -7.49 -73.08
CA LYS A 23 55.55 -6.06 -73.11
C LYS A 23 56.33 -5.66 -71.86
N GLU A 24 57.64 -5.43 -72.01
CA GLU A 24 58.44 -4.74 -70.99
C GLU A 24 57.97 -3.29 -70.87
N ALA A 25 57.42 -2.90 -69.72
CA ALA A 25 57.25 -1.49 -69.38
C ALA A 25 58.54 -0.99 -68.70
N LYS A 26 59.34 -0.19 -69.41
CA LYS A 26 60.50 0.51 -68.82
C LYS A 26 60.04 1.84 -68.23
N LEU A 27 59.99 1.90 -66.90
CA LEU A 27 59.74 3.15 -66.17
C LEU A 27 61.07 3.92 -66.04
N ARG A 28 61.16 5.11 -66.65
CA ARG A 28 62.28 6.03 -66.43
C ARG A 28 61.85 7.12 -65.44
N LEU A 29 62.46 7.14 -64.27
CA LEU A 29 62.29 8.20 -63.29
C LEU A 29 63.35 9.28 -63.54
N GLY A 30 62.92 10.45 -64.02
CA GLY A 30 63.75 11.65 -64.04
C GLY A 30 63.70 12.35 -62.68
N TYR A 31 64.84 12.67 -62.09
CA TYR A 31 64.92 13.41 -60.83
C TYR A 31 65.29 14.87 -61.11
N HIS A 32 64.48 15.83 -60.65
CA HIS A 32 64.82 17.26 -60.67
C HIS A 32 64.76 17.80 -59.22
N PRO A 33 65.81 18.47 -58.71
CA PRO A 33 66.00 18.70 -57.27
C PRO A 33 65.09 19.76 -56.62
N ARG A 34 64.05 20.28 -57.30
CA ARG A 34 63.18 21.34 -56.76
C ARG A 34 61.68 21.28 -57.14
N ILE A 35 61.20 20.19 -57.76
CA ILE A 35 59.78 20.07 -58.16
C ILE A 35 59.30 18.62 -57.88
N GLN A 36 58.06 18.44 -57.41
CA GLN A 36 57.44 17.12 -57.20
C GLN A 36 57.38 16.32 -58.50
N PRO A 37 57.50 14.97 -58.47
CA PRO A 37 57.52 14.18 -59.68
C PRO A 37 56.11 14.04 -60.28
N ASP A 38 55.89 14.62 -61.46
CA ASP A 38 54.79 14.23 -62.34
C ASP A 38 55.25 13.09 -63.27
N VAL A 39 54.39 12.08 -63.45
CA VAL A 39 54.64 10.93 -64.32
C VAL A 39 53.92 11.15 -65.65
N TYR A 40 54.67 11.28 -66.75
CA TYR A 40 54.11 11.29 -68.11
C TYR A 40 54.33 9.93 -68.79
N LEU A 41 53.31 9.44 -69.50
CA LEU A 41 53.39 8.28 -70.40
C LEU A 41 53.43 8.81 -71.85
N GLU A 42 54.51 8.53 -72.58
CA GLU A 42 54.69 8.97 -73.97
C GLU A 42 54.37 7.84 -74.96
N GLY A 43 53.46 8.12 -75.89
CA GLY A 43 52.97 7.24 -76.95
C GLY A 43 52.15 8.03 -77.98
N THR A 44 52.87 8.61 -78.93
CA THR A 44 52.51 9.55 -80.02
C THR A 44 51.42 9.04 -80.99
N LEU A 45 50.63 9.89 -81.66
CA LEU A 45 51.05 10.69 -82.84
C LEU A 45 50.06 11.83 -83.17
N ALA A 46 50.62 13.03 -83.41
CA ALA A 46 49.93 14.14 -84.05
C ALA A 46 50.00 14.02 -85.58
N ARG A 47 48.96 14.46 -86.29
CA ARG A 47 49.01 14.79 -87.73
C ARG A 47 48.70 16.29 -87.93
N PRO A 48 49.30 16.94 -88.94
CA PRO A 48 49.28 18.38 -89.09
C PRO A 48 48.07 18.87 -89.91
N GLY A 49 47.48 19.98 -89.46
CA GLY A 49 46.64 20.85 -90.28
C GLY A 49 45.13 20.67 -90.10
N GLY A 50 44.45 21.74 -89.66
CA GLY A 50 42.99 21.85 -89.74
C GLY A 50 42.34 22.33 -88.45
N VAL A 51 41.79 23.54 -88.52
CA VAL A 51 41.10 24.29 -87.47
C VAL A 51 39.91 23.55 -86.85
N GLY A 52 39.77 23.61 -85.53
CA GLY A 52 38.48 23.54 -84.83
C GLY A 52 38.17 22.23 -84.10
N VAL A 53 38.36 22.26 -82.78
CA VAL A 53 37.65 21.50 -81.71
C VAL A 53 37.13 20.10 -82.06
N THR A 54 37.77 19.05 -81.55
CA THR A 54 37.11 17.75 -81.30
C THR A 54 37.72 17.02 -80.09
N ASP A 55 36.82 16.38 -79.34
CA ASP A 55 37.07 15.51 -78.18
C ASP A 55 38.09 14.38 -78.46
N PRO A 56 38.78 13.86 -77.43
CA PRO A 56 39.72 12.75 -77.60
C PRO A 56 38.98 11.44 -77.90
N VAL A 57 39.06 11.00 -79.17
CA VAL A 57 38.70 9.65 -79.60
C VAL A 57 39.89 8.73 -79.32
N TYR A 58 39.73 7.78 -78.40
CA TYR A 58 40.68 6.69 -78.21
C TYR A 58 40.46 5.62 -79.27
N PRO A 59 41.52 5.11 -79.94
CA PRO A 59 41.39 3.90 -80.74
C PRO A 59 41.12 2.73 -79.79
N TRP A 60 40.75 1.56 -80.31
CA TRP A 60 40.38 0.33 -79.58
C TRP A 60 38.87 0.16 -79.36
N CYS A 61 38.13 0.08 -80.46
CA CYS A 61 36.86 -0.65 -80.59
C CYS A 61 36.48 -0.72 -82.07
N LEU A 62 36.98 -1.74 -82.78
CA LEU A 62 36.49 -2.11 -84.11
C LEU A 62 35.95 -3.54 -84.02
N ASP A 63 34.65 -3.67 -84.28
CA ASP A 63 33.88 -4.89 -84.48
C ASP A 63 33.85 -5.95 -83.36
N SER A 64 32.87 -5.81 -82.47
CA SER A 64 31.72 -6.73 -82.38
C SER A 64 30.93 -6.47 -81.10
N LYS A 65 29.61 -6.66 -81.21
CA LYS A 65 28.61 -6.41 -80.16
C LYS A 65 28.90 -7.27 -78.93
N ALA A 66 28.85 -6.64 -77.75
CA ALA A 66 29.01 -7.20 -76.39
C ALA A 66 30.41 -7.09 -75.77
N CYS A 67 30.86 -5.86 -75.47
CA CYS A 67 31.77 -5.61 -74.35
C CYS A 67 31.07 -4.70 -73.35
N THR A 68 30.51 -5.33 -72.31
CA THR A 68 29.97 -4.69 -71.12
C THR A 68 31.07 -3.94 -70.37
N GLN A 69 30.76 -2.70 -69.98
CA GLN A 69 31.59 -1.79 -69.20
C GLN A 69 32.13 -2.47 -67.92
N GLN A 70 33.43 -2.79 -67.92
CA GLN A 70 34.18 -2.90 -66.67
C GLN A 70 35.08 -1.66 -66.56
N ALA A 71 34.93 -0.96 -65.44
CA ALA A 71 35.67 0.25 -65.11
C ALA A 71 37.19 -0.03 -65.04
N PRO A 72 38.04 0.96 -65.34
CA PRO A 72 39.49 0.77 -65.31
C PRO A 72 39.99 0.44 -63.90
N VAL A 73 40.86 -0.56 -63.80
CA VAL A 73 41.63 -0.87 -62.60
C VAL A 73 42.56 0.31 -62.30
N GLN A 74 42.26 1.05 -61.24
CA GLN A 74 43.11 2.12 -60.73
C GLN A 74 44.38 1.51 -60.11
N ILE A 75 45.55 1.82 -60.68
CA ILE A 75 46.84 1.51 -60.04
C ILE A 75 47.22 2.72 -59.18
N SER A 76 47.10 2.60 -57.86
CA SER A 76 47.55 3.62 -56.91
C SER A 76 48.97 3.31 -56.43
N VAL A 77 49.90 4.23 -56.69
CA VAL A 77 51.28 4.18 -56.18
C VAL A 77 51.35 5.06 -54.94
N ALA A 78 51.47 4.47 -53.76
CA ALA A 78 51.67 5.20 -52.51
C ALA A 78 53.18 5.35 -52.22
N ILE A 79 53.70 6.56 -52.42
CA ILE A 79 55.05 6.92 -51.99
C ILE A 79 54.99 7.18 -50.48
N SER A 80 55.72 6.38 -49.69
CA SER A 80 55.85 6.54 -48.25
C SER A 80 56.58 7.85 -47.92
N GLY A 81 55.84 8.95 -47.83
CA GLY A 81 56.32 10.18 -47.19
C GLY A 81 56.69 9.91 -45.73
N ARG A 82 57.70 10.62 -45.20
CA ARG A 82 58.05 10.61 -43.78
C ARG A 82 56.77 10.79 -42.95
N ARG A 83 56.45 9.83 -42.08
CA ARG A 83 55.34 9.98 -41.12
C ARG A 83 55.66 11.18 -40.24
N MET A 84 54.84 12.22 -40.34
CA MET A 84 54.88 13.30 -39.38
C MET A 84 54.26 12.80 -38.08
N HIS A 85 54.99 12.90 -36.97
CA HIS A 85 54.47 12.64 -35.64
C HIS A 85 53.83 13.91 -35.12
N CYS A 86 52.50 13.96 -35.13
CA CYS A 86 51.76 14.97 -34.40
C CYS A 86 51.73 14.62 -32.91
N SER A 87 51.70 15.67 -32.08
CA SER A 87 51.54 15.54 -30.63
C SER A 87 50.16 14.96 -30.30
N ALA A 88 50.00 14.46 -29.07
CA ALA A 88 48.70 14.00 -28.60
C ALA A 88 47.64 15.12 -28.69
N GLY A 89 46.42 14.77 -29.09
CA GLY A 89 45.36 15.74 -29.37
C GLY A 89 45.41 16.41 -30.75
N GLU A 90 46.39 16.05 -31.59
CA GLU A 90 46.51 16.53 -32.96
C GLU A 90 46.48 15.37 -33.97
N TYR A 91 46.13 15.67 -35.22
CA TYR A 91 46.15 14.74 -36.33
C TYR A 91 46.74 15.40 -37.58
N THR A 92 47.46 14.63 -38.40
CA THR A 92 47.99 15.13 -39.68
C THR A 92 46.87 15.24 -40.71
N VAL A 93 46.72 16.40 -41.34
CA VAL A 93 45.91 16.48 -42.57
C VAL A 93 46.77 16.05 -43.75
N ARG A 94 46.29 15.07 -44.50
CA ARG A 94 47.02 14.50 -45.63
C ARG A 94 47.34 15.59 -46.65
N GLY A 95 48.62 15.78 -46.95
CA GLY A 95 49.11 16.74 -47.94
C GLY A 95 49.39 18.15 -47.42
N SER A 96 48.94 18.54 -46.21
CA SER A 96 49.21 19.88 -45.68
C SER A 96 50.58 20.00 -45.00
N GLY A 97 51.16 18.88 -44.57
CA GLY A 97 52.37 18.90 -43.76
C GLY A 97 52.20 19.57 -42.39
N GLU A 98 50.95 19.84 -41.98
CA GLU A 98 50.60 20.53 -40.75
C GLU A 98 49.72 19.64 -39.88
N CYS A 99 49.98 19.66 -38.58
CA CYS A 99 49.13 19.02 -37.58
C CYS A 99 47.94 19.93 -37.28
N GLN A 100 46.73 19.37 -37.29
CA GLN A 100 45.52 20.06 -36.86
C GLN A 100 45.07 19.52 -35.51
N SER A 101 44.67 20.43 -34.60
CA SER A 101 44.09 20.04 -33.31
C SER A 101 42.75 19.33 -33.52
N CYS A 102 42.51 18.28 -32.75
CA CYS A 102 41.16 17.79 -32.53
C CYS A 102 40.29 18.91 -31.92
N GLY A 103 38.99 18.88 -32.21
CA GLY A 103 38.04 19.85 -31.68
C GLY A 103 37.94 19.78 -30.15
N GLU A 104 37.33 20.80 -29.54
CA GLU A 104 37.09 20.82 -28.10
C GLU A 104 36.40 19.51 -27.66
N ARG A 105 36.96 18.84 -26.63
CA ARG A 105 36.56 17.52 -26.09
C ARG A 105 36.89 16.27 -26.92
N ALA A 106 37.69 16.37 -27.96
CA ALA A 106 38.20 15.22 -28.69
C ALA A 106 39.69 14.97 -28.40
N TYR A 107 40.06 13.70 -28.29
CA TYR A 107 41.43 13.26 -28.06
C TYR A 107 41.91 12.41 -29.25
N SER A 108 43.23 12.38 -29.44
CA SER A 108 43.90 11.54 -30.43
C SER A 108 45.15 10.97 -29.78
N ALA A 109 45.33 9.66 -29.86
CA ALA A 109 46.57 9.03 -29.39
C ALA A 109 47.73 9.52 -30.25
N ALA A 110 48.88 9.83 -29.62
CA ALA A 110 50.06 10.34 -30.30
C ALA A 110 50.44 9.44 -31.50
N GLY A 111 50.65 10.05 -32.67
CA GLY A 111 51.03 9.33 -33.89
C GLY A 111 49.88 8.70 -34.70
N SER A 112 48.62 9.02 -34.41
CA SER A 112 47.48 8.60 -35.23
C SER A 112 47.45 9.37 -36.56
N ALA A 113 47.42 8.66 -37.69
CA ALA A 113 47.40 9.25 -39.04
C ALA A 113 46.15 8.80 -39.80
N VAL A 114 45.43 9.73 -40.41
CA VAL A 114 44.27 9.46 -41.30
C VAL A 114 44.81 8.97 -42.65
N ALA A 115 44.27 7.86 -43.17
CA ALA A 115 44.77 7.19 -44.36
C ALA A 115 43.78 7.21 -45.54
N GLY A 116 43.23 8.37 -45.91
CA GLY A 116 42.28 8.48 -47.03
C GLY A 116 42.50 9.71 -47.91
N ALA A 117 42.21 9.60 -49.20
CA ALA A 117 42.31 10.68 -50.20
C ALA A 117 40.98 10.75 -50.94
N GLY A 118 40.26 11.85 -50.77
CA GLY A 118 39.05 12.14 -51.55
C GLY A 118 38.20 13.18 -50.84
N GLY A 119 38.03 14.35 -51.45
CA GLY A 119 37.19 15.44 -50.94
C GLY A 119 35.68 15.19 -51.09
N SER A 120 35.20 14.02 -50.65
CA SER A 120 33.77 13.65 -50.60
C SER A 120 33.29 13.60 -49.13
N LEU A 121 31.99 13.39 -48.91
CA LEU A 121 31.39 13.18 -47.59
C LEU A 121 32.12 12.12 -46.73
N GLU A 122 32.83 11.18 -47.35
CA GLU A 122 33.64 10.14 -46.67
C GLU A 122 34.78 10.75 -45.83
N ALA A 123 35.32 11.91 -46.21
CA ALA A 123 36.37 12.59 -45.43
C ALA A 123 35.87 13.14 -44.08
N LEU A 124 34.55 13.35 -43.92
CA LEU A 124 33.95 13.76 -42.65
C LEU A 124 33.72 12.56 -41.73
N GLU A 125 33.41 11.38 -42.27
CA GLU A 125 33.30 10.15 -41.48
C GLU A 125 34.69 9.66 -41.01
N GLU A 126 35.71 9.76 -41.85
CA GLU A 126 37.08 9.33 -41.49
C GLU A 126 37.73 10.26 -40.44
N ARG A 127 37.38 11.56 -40.41
CA ARG A 127 37.74 12.47 -39.32
C ARG A 127 37.22 12.00 -37.94
N ARG A 128 36.10 11.27 -37.94
CA ARG A 128 35.45 10.76 -36.72
C ARG A 128 36.19 9.57 -36.11
N GLU A 129 37.01 8.86 -36.88
CA GLU A 129 37.76 7.70 -36.39
C GLU A 129 39.06 8.08 -35.66
N VAL A 130 39.69 9.20 -36.03
CA VAL A 130 40.99 9.61 -35.47
C VAL A 130 40.84 10.48 -34.23
N CYS A 131 39.93 11.45 -34.25
CA CYS A 131 39.59 12.24 -33.08
C CYS A 131 38.41 11.56 -32.36
N LYS A 132 38.70 10.78 -31.33
CA LYS A 132 37.65 10.17 -30.51
C LYS A 132 37.12 11.22 -29.54
N MET A 133 35.80 11.34 -29.47
CA MET A 133 35.19 12.16 -28.43
C MET A 133 35.28 11.46 -27.08
N CYS A 134 35.57 12.23 -26.04
CA CYS A 134 35.41 11.72 -24.68
C CYS A 134 33.94 11.44 -24.39
N GLY A 135 33.69 10.31 -23.69
CA GLY A 135 32.35 10.01 -23.17
C GLY A 135 31.92 11.07 -22.17
N TRP A 136 30.62 11.22 -21.95
CA TRP A 136 30.01 12.36 -21.25
C TRP A 136 30.54 12.64 -19.82
N TRP A 137 31.13 11.64 -19.16
CA TRP A 137 31.72 11.75 -17.82
C TRP A 137 33.23 11.94 -17.80
N HIS A 138 33.85 12.18 -18.95
CA HIS A 138 35.29 12.32 -19.06
C HIS A 138 35.66 13.62 -19.77
N ASP A 139 36.68 14.30 -19.27
CA ASP A 139 37.33 15.39 -19.98
C ASP A 139 38.60 14.88 -20.65
N VAL A 140 39.05 15.61 -21.65
CA VAL A 140 40.35 15.35 -22.28
C VAL A 140 41.42 15.64 -21.23
N ASN A 141 42.32 14.69 -20.99
CA ASN A 141 43.42 14.90 -20.04
C ASN A 141 44.33 16.05 -20.51
N ASP A 142 45.15 16.62 -19.62
CA ASP A 142 46.03 17.76 -19.95
C ASP A 142 46.94 17.50 -21.17
N GLU A 143 47.31 16.23 -21.40
CA GLU A 143 48.12 15.79 -22.53
C GLU A 143 47.33 15.57 -23.83
N ARG A 144 46.01 15.64 -23.79
CA ARG A 144 45.07 15.27 -24.88
C ARG A 144 45.29 13.89 -25.49
N SER A 145 45.92 13.00 -24.72
CA SER A 145 46.25 11.62 -25.08
C SER A 145 45.12 10.63 -24.73
N GLY A 146 44.18 11.05 -23.88
CA GLY A 146 43.07 10.23 -23.45
C GLY A 146 41.98 11.03 -22.73
N CYS A 147 41.02 10.30 -22.18
CA CYS A 147 39.93 10.86 -21.41
C CYS A 147 40.09 10.51 -19.94
N THR A 148 40.05 11.51 -19.06
CA THR A 148 40.04 11.35 -17.60
C THR A 148 38.65 11.58 -17.05
N LEU A 149 38.21 10.72 -16.14
CA LEU A 149 36.91 10.87 -15.48
C LEU A 149 36.84 12.22 -14.75
N LEU A 150 35.78 12.99 -14.98
CA LEU A 150 35.56 14.25 -14.30
C LEU A 150 35.02 13.99 -12.88
N TRP A 151 35.92 13.58 -11.98
CA TRP A 151 35.57 13.22 -10.59
C TRP A 151 34.78 14.32 -9.87
N GLY A 152 35.06 15.60 -10.17
CA GLY A 152 34.33 16.74 -9.62
C GLY A 152 32.84 16.74 -9.99
N ALA A 153 32.50 16.51 -11.26
CA ALA A 153 31.10 16.43 -11.69
C ALA A 153 30.40 15.20 -11.12
N LEU A 154 31.09 14.05 -11.09
CA LEU A 154 30.51 12.82 -10.53
C LEU A 154 30.20 12.98 -9.03
N LEU A 155 31.15 13.50 -8.25
CA LEU A 155 30.95 13.77 -6.82
C LEU A 155 29.89 14.85 -6.59
N GLY A 156 29.86 15.90 -7.42
CA GLY A 156 28.82 16.93 -7.38
C GLY A 156 27.41 16.37 -7.67
N CYS A 157 27.30 15.51 -8.68
CA CYS A 157 26.05 14.80 -9.00
C CYS A 157 25.60 13.90 -7.86
N LEU A 158 26.50 13.07 -7.32
CA LEU A 158 26.21 12.18 -6.20
C LEU A 158 25.78 12.97 -4.97
N ALA A 159 26.50 14.05 -4.63
CA ALA A 159 26.16 14.91 -3.51
C ALA A 159 24.78 15.56 -3.71
N THR A 160 24.47 16.05 -4.91
CA THR A 160 23.17 16.64 -5.25
C THR A 160 22.04 15.61 -5.08
N VAL A 161 22.21 14.41 -5.63
CA VAL A 161 21.23 13.32 -5.52
C VAL A 161 21.04 12.91 -4.06
N MET A 162 22.12 12.79 -3.28
CA MET A 162 22.03 12.46 -1.85
C MET A 162 21.34 13.57 -1.06
N CYS A 163 21.65 14.85 -1.30
CA CYS A 163 21.00 15.98 -0.64
C CYS A 163 19.49 16.01 -0.90
N PHE A 164 19.07 15.78 -2.16
CA PHE A 164 17.66 15.67 -2.51
C PHE A 164 16.98 14.47 -1.88
N ALA A 165 17.58 13.28 -1.98
CA ALA A 165 17.04 12.07 -1.40
C ALA A 165 16.89 12.21 0.13
N LEU A 166 17.91 12.74 0.82
CA LEU A 166 17.85 13.02 2.25
C LEU A 166 16.78 14.06 2.58
N GLY A 167 16.67 15.15 1.81
CA GLY A 167 15.63 16.15 1.99
C GLY A 167 14.22 15.57 1.86
N VAL A 168 13.97 14.78 0.81
CA VAL A 168 12.68 14.12 0.56
C VAL A 168 12.36 13.09 1.63
N VAL A 169 13.30 12.21 1.98
CA VAL A 169 13.13 11.20 3.03
C VAL A 169 12.90 11.84 4.39
N SER A 170 13.47 13.02 4.64
CA SER A 170 13.25 13.77 5.87
C SER A 170 11.86 14.41 5.94
N VAL A 171 11.29 14.84 4.81
CA VAL A 171 10.00 15.56 4.76
C VAL A 171 8.81 14.63 4.54
N ALA A 172 8.96 13.60 3.71
CA ALA A 172 7.86 12.73 3.28
C ALA A 172 7.11 12.00 4.43
N PRO A 173 7.76 11.57 5.53
CA PRO A 173 7.05 11.00 6.67
C PRO A 173 6.12 12.00 7.38
N HIS A 174 6.39 13.30 7.28
CA HIS A 174 5.67 14.36 7.99
C HIS A 174 4.54 14.97 7.18
N LEU A 175 4.61 14.92 5.85
CA LEU A 175 3.56 15.44 4.97
C LEU A 175 2.61 14.32 4.56
N ASP A 176 1.39 14.35 5.10
CA ASP A 176 0.26 13.58 4.55
C ASP A 176 -0.27 14.31 3.31
N LEU A 177 0.38 14.07 2.17
CA LEU A 177 -0.20 14.40 0.88
C LEU A 177 -1.33 13.40 0.59
N THR A 178 -2.54 13.73 1.03
CA THR A 178 -3.73 13.03 0.57
C THR A 178 -4.42 13.89 -0.47
N THR A 179 -4.56 13.36 -1.68
CA THR A 179 -5.42 13.95 -2.69
C THR A 179 -6.86 13.81 -2.21
N SER A 180 -7.51 14.94 -1.93
CA SER A 180 -8.97 14.94 -1.86
C SER A 180 -9.53 14.60 -3.25
N PRO A 181 -10.67 13.90 -3.34
CA PRO A 181 -11.39 13.78 -4.60
C PRO A 181 -11.83 15.19 -5.06
N GLY A 182 -11.06 15.80 -5.96
CA GLY A 182 -11.39 17.06 -6.63
C GLY A 182 -10.69 18.35 -6.14
N GLY A 183 -9.70 18.29 -5.25
CA GLY A 183 -9.05 19.49 -4.69
C GLY A 183 -7.52 19.51 -4.73
N LEU A 184 -6.94 20.72 -4.60
CA LEU A 184 -5.50 20.92 -4.35
C LEU A 184 -5.05 20.07 -3.14
N PRO A 185 -3.82 19.55 -3.13
CA PRO A 185 -3.27 18.84 -1.97
C PRO A 185 -3.19 19.79 -0.78
N TRP A 186 -4.19 19.75 0.09
CA TRP A 186 -4.13 20.28 1.44
C TRP A 186 -3.03 19.55 2.22
N LEU A 187 -2.21 20.35 2.90
CA LEU A 187 -1.31 19.87 3.94
C LEU A 187 -2.18 19.38 5.11
N LEU A 188 -2.62 18.13 5.07
CA LEU A 188 -3.18 17.49 6.25
C LEU A 188 -2.00 17.23 7.21
N GLY A 189 -2.18 17.61 8.47
CA GLY A 189 -1.13 17.38 9.47
C GLY A 189 -0.88 15.88 9.67
N ARG A 190 0.12 15.55 10.50
CA ARG A 190 0.60 14.18 10.61
C ARG A 190 -0.49 13.27 11.18
N GLY A 191 -0.84 12.23 10.42
CA GLY A 191 -1.64 11.11 10.91
C GLY A 191 -0.79 10.15 11.76
N ILE A 192 -1.25 9.85 12.96
CA ILE A 192 -0.69 8.86 13.87
C ILE A 192 -1.68 7.71 13.94
N ALA A 193 -1.26 6.53 13.46
CA ALA A 193 -2.09 5.33 13.50
C ALA A 193 -2.32 4.89 14.96
N ILE A 194 -3.57 4.57 15.27
CA ILE A 194 -3.99 4.18 16.62
C ILE A 194 -3.83 2.67 16.74
N ALA A 195 -2.99 2.21 17.67
CA ALA A 195 -2.87 0.79 17.98
C ALA A 195 -3.99 0.35 18.94
N ASP A 196 -4.31 1.19 19.94
CA ASP A 196 -5.36 0.91 20.91
C ASP A 196 -5.91 2.20 21.55
N VAL A 197 -7.17 2.17 21.96
CA VAL A 197 -7.80 3.13 22.86
C VAL A 197 -8.52 2.33 23.94
N SER A 198 -8.21 2.62 25.19
CA SER A 198 -8.78 1.94 26.35
C SER A 198 -9.05 2.91 27.48
N ALA A 199 -10.09 2.64 28.27
CA ALA A 199 -10.28 3.29 29.56
C ALA A 199 -9.37 2.63 30.61
N ASP A 200 -8.36 3.35 31.08
CA ASP A 200 -7.46 2.89 32.13
C ASP A 200 -8.14 3.11 33.50
N GLY A 201 -8.51 2.01 34.16
CA GLY A 201 -9.29 2.04 35.40
C GLY A 201 -10.70 2.64 35.27
N GLY A 202 -11.20 2.89 34.06
CA GLY A 202 -12.47 3.61 33.83
C GLY A 202 -12.41 5.13 34.02
N GLU A 203 -11.29 5.65 34.54
CA GLU A 203 -11.13 7.06 34.92
C GLU A 203 -10.57 7.91 33.79
N ARG A 204 -9.70 7.35 32.95
CA ARG A 204 -9.01 8.10 31.89
C ARG A 204 -8.98 7.33 30.58
N TRP A 205 -9.19 8.04 29.48
CA TRP A 205 -9.03 7.50 28.15
C TRP A 205 -7.57 7.56 27.71
N VAL A 206 -6.99 6.41 27.39
CA VAL A 206 -5.61 6.32 26.93
C VAL A 206 -5.59 5.81 25.50
N LEU A 207 -4.99 6.61 24.62
CA LEU A 207 -4.70 6.26 23.23
C LEU A 207 -3.26 5.79 23.14
N THR A 208 -3.07 4.57 22.66
CA THR A 208 -1.77 3.98 22.34
C THR A 208 -1.55 4.05 20.83
N SER A 209 -0.48 4.70 20.40
CA SER A 209 -0.13 4.81 18.98
C SER A 209 0.60 3.56 18.47
N ASN A 210 0.56 3.33 17.16
CA ASN A 210 1.32 2.27 16.51
C ASN A 210 2.81 2.63 16.46
N GLY A 211 3.53 2.32 17.54
CA GLY A 211 4.91 2.74 17.77
C GLY A 211 5.00 4.16 18.34
N ARG A 212 6.21 4.73 18.32
CA ARG A 212 6.48 6.05 18.92
C ARG A 212 5.80 7.17 18.13
N HIS A 213 4.95 7.96 18.78
CA HIS A 213 4.31 9.11 18.12
C HIS A 213 5.27 10.30 17.94
N GLY A 214 6.32 10.41 18.77
CA GLY A 214 7.33 11.48 18.66
C GLY A 214 6.79 12.89 18.91
N LEU A 215 5.77 12.99 19.76
CA LEU A 215 5.17 14.24 20.21
C LEU A 215 5.76 14.60 21.56
N HIS A 216 5.99 15.87 21.81
CA HIS A 216 6.53 16.40 23.05
C HIS A 216 5.66 17.55 23.55
N ALA A 217 5.42 17.62 24.86
CA ALA A 217 4.52 18.59 25.46
C ALA A 217 5.01 20.06 25.36
N ARG A 218 6.33 20.32 25.23
CA ARG A 218 6.95 21.67 25.06
C ARG A 218 6.22 22.83 25.78
N GLY A 219 5.88 22.64 27.06
CA GLY A 219 5.22 23.66 27.89
C GLY A 219 3.71 23.81 27.70
N GLN A 220 3.10 23.14 26.72
CA GLN A 220 1.64 23.00 26.62
C GLN A 220 1.17 21.78 27.42
N ALA A 221 0.17 21.98 28.28
CA ALA A 221 -0.38 20.89 29.10
C ALA A 221 -1.16 19.85 28.28
N HIS A 222 -1.72 20.25 27.13
CA HIS A 222 -2.50 19.41 26.21
C HIS A 222 -2.66 20.14 24.86
N PHE A 223 -3.03 19.41 23.81
CA PHE A 223 -3.24 19.96 22.46
C PHE A 223 -4.43 19.28 21.77
N GLY A 224 -5.18 20.03 20.95
CA GLY A 224 -6.31 19.49 20.19
C GLY A 224 -5.87 18.46 19.15
N VAL A 225 -6.65 17.40 19.02
CA VAL A 225 -6.47 16.27 18.10
C VAL A 225 -7.81 15.93 17.43
N HIS A 226 -7.73 15.43 16.20
CA HIS A 226 -8.89 14.89 15.48
C HIS A 226 -8.73 13.39 15.37
N VAL A 227 -9.67 12.63 15.92
CA VAL A 227 -9.64 11.16 15.91
C VAL A 227 -10.72 10.66 14.96
N SER A 228 -10.37 9.72 14.08
CA SER A 228 -11.28 9.22 13.04
C SER A 228 -10.99 7.77 12.67
N GLY A 229 -12.01 7.06 12.17
CA GLY A 229 -11.89 5.68 11.72
C GLY A 229 -11.69 4.67 12.85
N THR A 230 -12.07 5.02 14.07
CA THR A 230 -12.04 4.14 15.25
C THR A 230 -13.26 3.24 15.33
N GLY A 231 -14.34 3.60 14.63
CA GLY A 231 -15.63 2.92 14.68
C GLY A 231 -16.43 3.22 15.95
N HIS A 232 -15.91 4.08 16.83
CA HIS A 232 -16.53 4.43 18.09
C HIS A 232 -17.06 5.87 18.03
N PHE A 233 -18.37 6.06 18.17
CA PHE A 233 -19.04 7.35 17.96
C PHE A 233 -18.51 8.50 18.84
N ARG A 234 -18.02 8.22 20.06
CA ARG A 234 -17.42 9.26 20.93
C ARG A 234 -15.96 9.59 20.57
N LEU A 235 -15.28 8.72 19.84
CA LEU A 235 -13.89 8.93 19.42
C LEU A 235 -13.81 9.49 18.02
N ASP A 236 -14.70 9.07 17.12
CA ASP A 236 -14.77 9.57 15.75
C ASP A 236 -15.36 10.99 15.77
N THR A 237 -14.47 11.96 16.01
CA THR A 237 -14.79 13.37 16.18
C THR A 237 -15.43 13.95 14.92
N SER A 238 -16.60 14.56 15.05
CA SER A 238 -17.12 15.51 14.06
C SER A 238 -16.39 16.86 14.19
N GLU A 239 -16.62 17.79 13.25
CA GLU A 239 -16.07 19.16 13.35
C GLU A 239 -16.42 19.84 14.70
N ASP A 240 -17.54 19.45 15.31
CA ASP A 240 -18.05 19.99 16.56
C ASP A 240 -17.45 19.38 17.82
N THR A 241 -16.80 18.21 17.72
CA THR A 241 -16.27 17.51 18.90
C THR A 241 -14.74 17.55 18.89
N ARG A 242 -14.14 18.53 19.57
CA ARG A 242 -12.67 18.64 19.63
C ARG A 242 -12.13 17.89 20.84
N LEU A 243 -11.51 16.75 20.59
CA LEU A 243 -10.73 16.06 21.63
C LEU A 243 -9.37 16.74 21.77
N HIS A 244 -8.83 16.72 22.98
CA HIS A 244 -7.47 17.12 23.25
C HIS A 244 -6.66 15.91 23.71
N ALA A 245 -5.34 15.99 23.55
CA ALA A 245 -4.42 14.95 23.96
C ALA A 245 -3.28 15.51 24.81
N ARG A 246 -2.84 14.71 25.77
CA ARG A 246 -1.67 14.97 26.63
C ARG A 246 -0.68 13.81 26.49
N VAL A 247 0.60 14.12 26.35
CA VAL A 247 1.64 13.07 26.25
C VAL A 247 1.89 12.46 27.63
N ILE A 248 1.67 11.14 27.76
CA ILE A 248 2.01 10.39 28.99
C ILE A 248 3.27 9.55 28.78
N ALA A 249 3.44 8.93 27.60
CA ALA A 249 4.62 8.13 27.24
C ALA A 249 5.05 8.40 25.79
N GLU A 250 6.06 7.68 25.26
CA GLU A 250 6.51 7.86 23.86
C GLU A 250 5.51 7.33 22.82
N ASP A 251 4.62 6.44 23.25
CA ASP A 251 3.61 5.74 22.45
C ASP A 251 2.20 5.86 23.08
N ARG A 252 2.03 6.62 24.17
CA ARG A 252 0.75 6.77 24.88
C ARG A 252 0.39 8.23 25.11
N LEU A 253 -0.86 8.53 24.79
CA LEU A 253 -1.49 9.83 24.94
C LEU A 253 -2.74 9.68 25.82
N GLU A 254 -2.94 10.59 26.77
CA GLU A 254 -4.23 10.76 27.44
C GLU A 254 -5.15 11.54 26.53
N LEU A 255 -6.40 11.10 26.35
CA LEU A 255 -7.44 11.91 25.74
C LEU A 255 -8.16 12.70 26.83
N VAL A 256 -8.19 14.02 26.67
CA VAL A 256 -8.77 14.98 27.62
C VAL A 256 -9.79 15.85 26.90
N ASP A 257 -10.70 16.46 27.65
CA ASP A 257 -11.66 17.42 27.13
C ASP A 257 -10.99 18.77 26.77
N GLU A 258 -11.79 19.73 26.30
CA GLU A 258 -11.30 21.07 25.93
C GLU A 258 -10.71 21.84 27.12
N GLN A 259 -11.11 21.50 28.35
CA GLN A 259 -10.61 22.08 29.59
C GLN A 259 -9.37 21.34 30.13
N GLY A 260 -8.94 20.28 29.44
CA GLY A 260 -7.79 19.45 29.83
C GLY A 260 -8.08 18.49 30.98
N GLN A 261 -9.36 18.21 31.29
CA GLN A 261 -9.76 17.20 32.27
C GLN A 261 -9.82 15.81 31.61
N SER A 262 -9.51 14.78 32.39
CA SER A 262 -9.55 13.40 31.93
C SER A 262 -10.98 13.01 31.59
N ILE A 263 -11.17 12.42 30.41
CA ILE A 263 -12.47 11.90 29.99
C ILE A 263 -12.65 10.52 30.62
N SER A 264 -13.76 10.34 31.34
CA SER A 264 -14.13 9.08 31.97
C SER A 264 -15.21 8.33 31.18
N GLY A 265 -15.38 7.06 31.54
CA GLY A 265 -16.36 6.16 30.94
C GLY A 265 -15.75 5.15 29.99
N GLU A 266 -16.57 4.19 29.56
CA GLU A 266 -16.11 3.08 28.73
C GLU A 266 -15.78 3.55 27.31
N VAL A 267 -14.58 3.20 26.85
CA VAL A 267 -14.14 3.39 25.47
C VAL A 267 -13.20 2.26 25.06
N ALA A 268 -13.38 1.80 23.82
CA ALA A 268 -12.59 0.72 23.27
C ALA A 268 -12.48 0.85 21.75
N SER A 269 -11.25 0.92 21.23
CA SER A 269 -10.97 0.79 19.79
C SER A 269 -9.52 0.32 19.60
N SER A 270 -9.22 -0.40 18.52
CA SER A 270 -7.82 -0.78 18.18
C SER A 270 -7.50 -0.48 16.72
N MET A 271 -8.18 0.53 16.18
CA MET A 271 -7.93 1.07 14.85
C MET A 271 -8.23 2.57 14.80
N GLY A 272 -7.98 3.15 13.64
CA GLY A 272 -8.22 4.56 13.39
C GLY A 272 -6.94 5.38 13.30
N LEU A 273 -7.13 6.68 13.13
CA LEU A 273 -6.09 7.65 12.92
C LEU A 273 -6.35 8.87 13.79
N MET A 274 -5.32 9.27 14.53
CA MET A 274 -5.28 10.55 15.21
C MET A 274 -4.52 11.54 14.33
N ARG A 275 -5.15 12.67 13.99
CA ARG A 275 -4.56 13.76 13.20
C ARG A 275 -4.34 14.97 14.09
N LEU A 276 -3.24 15.67 13.81
CA LEU A 276 -2.90 16.96 14.39
C LEU A 276 -3.07 18.06 13.35
N ASP A 277 -3.31 19.28 13.79
CA ASP A 277 -3.21 20.43 12.89
C ASP A 277 -1.78 20.54 12.33
N PRO A 278 -1.61 20.98 11.07
CA PRO A 278 -0.28 21.07 10.44
C PRO A 278 0.70 21.91 11.26
N MET A 279 0.28 23.10 11.71
CA MET A 279 1.12 23.99 12.52
C MET A 279 1.50 23.36 13.87
N ARG A 280 0.56 22.66 14.51
CA ARG A 280 0.81 21.96 15.78
C ARG A 280 1.74 20.78 15.60
N THR A 281 1.63 20.06 14.48
CA THR A 281 2.54 18.98 14.12
C THR A 281 3.98 19.46 14.13
N LEU A 282 4.28 20.60 13.51
CA LEU A 282 5.62 21.17 13.45
C LEU A 282 6.12 21.61 14.84
N LEU A 283 5.24 22.18 15.66
CA LEU A 283 5.59 22.65 17.01
C LEU A 283 5.80 21.51 18.01
N LEU A 284 5.06 20.41 17.91
CA LEU A 284 5.08 19.32 18.90
C LEU A 284 6.07 18.21 18.56
N THR A 285 6.57 18.12 17.32
CA THR A 285 7.54 17.10 16.91
C THR A 285 8.99 17.49 17.28
N GLY A 286 9.36 17.13 18.51
CA GLY A 286 10.57 17.60 19.20
C GLY A 286 11.91 17.36 18.51
N ARG A 287 12.06 16.24 17.79
CA ARG A 287 13.32 15.87 17.10
C ARG A 287 13.49 16.51 15.72
N TYR A 288 12.48 17.19 15.18
CA TYR A 288 12.42 17.47 13.75
C TYR A 288 12.35 18.95 13.38
N ILE A 289 12.31 19.89 14.33
CA ILE A 289 12.43 21.32 13.98
C ILE A 289 13.70 21.60 13.15
N PRO A 290 14.89 21.08 13.53
CA PRO A 290 16.08 21.24 12.70
C PRO A 290 15.88 20.61 11.32
N MET A 291 15.27 19.42 11.22
CA MET A 291 15.03 18.75 9.95
C MET A 291 14.03 19.47 9.03
N ILE A 292 12.98 20.08 9.59
CA ILE A 292 11.99 20.86 8.83
C ILE A 292 12.60 22.16 8.31
N LEU A 293 13.55 22.76 9.03
CA LEU A 293 14.29 23.93 8.56
C LEU A 293 15.43 23.54 7.61
N CYS A 294 16.13 22.44 7.90
CA CYS A 294 17.24 21.95 7.10
C CYS A 294 16.76 21.33 5.79
N ALA A 295 15.59 20.67 5.72
CA ALA A 295 15.16 20.00 4.50
C ALA A 295 14.88 20.98 3.34
N PRO A 296 14.16 22.11 3.52
CA PRO A 296 14.06 23.16 2.51
C PRO A 296 15.44 23.70 2.12
N VAL A 297 16.35 23.90 3.08
CA VAL A 297 17.72 24.32 2.79
C VAL A 297 18.46 23.28 1.95
N MET A 298 18.36 22.00 2.28
CA MET A 298 18.99 20.90 1.53
C MET A 298 18.38 20.72 0.14
N LEU A 299 17.06 20.90 0.01
CA LEU A 299 16.35 20.91 -1.28
C LEU A 299 16.76 22.13 -2.11
N CYS A 300 16.86 23.32 -1.51
CA CYS A 300 17.34 24.53 -2.17
C CYS A 300 18.81 24.39 -2.60
N VAL A 301 19.69 23.89 -1.73
CA VAL A 301 21.09 23.60 -2.06
C VAL A 301 21.16 22.58 -3.19
N GLY A 302 20.38 21.50 -3.12
CA GLY A 302 20.25 20.53 -4.20
C GLY A 302 19.79 21.16 -5.52
N CYS A 303 18.73 21.98 -5.49
CA CYS A 303 18.24 22.72 -6.65
C CYS A 303 19.30 23.66 -7.23
N CYS A 304 20.01 24.41 -6.38
CA CYS A 304 21.07 25.32 -6.81
C CYS A 304 22.24 24.57 -7.44
N CYS A 305 22.66 23.44 -6.86
CA CYS A 305 23.67 22.56 -7.44
C CYS A 305 23.21 21.97 -8.77
N LEU A 306 21.97 21.51 -8.87
CA LEU A 306 21.39 20.97 -10.09
C LEU A 306 21.32 22.05 -11.20
N CYS A 307 20.81 23.24 -10.88
CA CYS A 307 20.81 24.38 -11.80
C CYS A 307 22.24 24.75 -12.23
N GLY A 308 23.18 24.80 -11.29
CA GLY A 308 24.60 25.06 -11.58
C GLY A 308 25.16 24.04 -12.57
N MET A 309 24.82 22.75 -12.42
CA MET A 309 25.24 21.70 -13.36
C MET A 309 24.55 21.82 -14.72
N ILE A 310 23.26 22.15 -14.75
CA ILE A 310 22.50 22.37 -15.99
C ILE A 310 23.07 23.55 -16.79
N PHE A 311 23.47 24.64 -16.13
CA PHE A 311 23.98 25.84 -16.80
C PHE A 311 25.48 25.79 -17.11
N SER A 312 26.27 25.03 -16.35
CA SER A 312 27.73 24.94 -16.55
C SER A 312 28.14 23.85 -17.53
N THR A 313 27.23 22.94 -17.89
CA THR A 313 27.58 21.80 -18.73
C THR A 313 26.49 21.48 -19.75
N ASP A 314 26.86 20.93 -20.91
CA ASP A 314 25.92 20.34 -21.88
C ASP A 314 25.20 19.08 -21.33
N TYR A 315 25.43 18.73 -20.05
CA TYR A 315 25.03 17.46 -19.42
C TYR A 315 23.81 17.59 -18.51
N GLY A 316 23.05 18.68 -18.60
CA GLY A 316 21.89 18.95 -17.76
C GLY A 316 20.78 17.89 -17.85
N GLY A 317 20.64 17.20 -18.99
CA GLY A 317 19.55 16.23 -19.22
C GLY A 317 19.65 14.95 -18.38
N GLU A 318 20.83 14.32 -18.32
CA GLU A 318 21.00 13.02 -17.64
C GLU A 318 21.02 13.16 -16.12
N THR A 319 21.69 14.19 -15.63
CA THR A 319 21.76 14.54 -14.21
C THR A 319 20.38 14.88 -13.65
N PHE A 320 19.57 15.59 -14.44
CA PHE A 320 18.16 15.80 -14.16
C PHE A 320 17.39 14.48 -14.08
N GLY A 321 17.56 13.59 -15.07
CA GLY A 321 16.90 12.28 -15.10
C GLY A 321 17.20 11.41 -13.86
N LEU A 322 18.47 11.29 -13.47
CA LEU A 322 18.88 10.54 -12.27
C LEU A 322 18.34 11.16 -10.97
N SER A 323 18.35 12.49 -10.88
CA SER A 323 17.82 13.20 -9.70
C SER A 323 16.32 13.00 -9.57
N VAL A 324 15.57 13.10 -10.68
CA VAL A 324 14.13 12.83 -10.70
C VAL A 324 13.85 11.37 -10.34
N GLY A 325 14.62 10.42 -10.88
CA GLY A 325 14.49 9.00 -10.56
C GLY A 325 14.73 8.69 -9.08
N ALA A 326 15.77 9.28 -8.48
CA ALA A 326 16.07 9.10 -7.05
C ALA A 326 15.00 9.72 -6.14
N VAL A 327 14.47 10.89 -6.51
CA VAL A 327 13.35 11.52 -5.79
C VAL A 327 12.11 10.65 -5.89
N ALA A 328 11.75 10.19 -7.09
CA ALA A 328 10.59 9.33 -7.30
C ALA A 328 10.71 8.04 -6.48
N LEU A 329 11.86 7.37 -6.50
CA LEU A 329 12.12 6.18 -5.70
C LEU A 329 12.03 6.47 -4.20
N SER A 330 12.59 7.59 -3.74
CA SER A 330 12.53 8.00 -2.33
C SER A 330 11.09 8.28 -1.87
N VAL A 331 10.28 8.92 -2.71
CA VAL A 331 8.84 9.14 -2.47
C VAL A 331 8.10 7.81 -2.43
N VAL A 332 8.38 6.88 -3.36
CA VAL A 332 7.77 5.55 -3.38
C VAL A 332 8.16 4.76 -2.12
N CYS A 333 9.44 4.73 -1.74
CA CYS A 333 9.91 4.07 -0.53
C CYS A 333 9.29 4.68 0.73
N ALA A 334 9.25 6.01 0.84
CA ALA A 334 8.60 6.70 1.94
C ALA A 334 7.10 6.40 1.97
N HIS A 335 6.44 6.35 0.82
CA HIS A 335 5.03 5.99 0.71
C HIS A 335 4.79 4.54 1.12
N ILE A 336 5.60 3.58 0.66
CA ILE A 336 5.49 2.15 1.05
C ILE A 336 5.73 2.01 2.56
N GLN A 337 6.78 2.62 3.10
CA GLN A 337 7.09 2.58 4.52
C GLN A 337 5.95 3.18 5.35
N LYS A 338 5.41 4.31 4.91
CA LYS A 338 4.28 4.98 5.54
C LYS A 338 3.00 4.16 5.48
N THR A 339 2.69 3.55 4.35
CA THR A 339 1.55 2.64 4.20
C THR A 339 1.70 1.42 5.10
N ARG A 340 2.92 0.86 5.22
CA ARG A 340 3.22 -0.23 6.17
C ARG A 340 3.08 0.21 7.63
N GLN A 341 3.52 1.43 7.96
CA GLN A 341 3.40 2.00 9.32
C GLN A 341 1.95 2.38 9.68
N ARG A 342 1.13 2.73 8.69
CA ARG A 342 -0.29 3.04 8.88
C ARG A 342 -1.11 1.81 9.24
N GLN A 343 -0.69 0.62 8.80
CA GLN A 343 -1.38 -0.62 9.16
C GLN A 343 -1.16 -0.96 10.62
N THR A 344 -2.21 -0.82 11.42
CA THR A 344 -2.25 -1.21 12.83
C THR A 344 -2.11 -2.73 12.96
N PRO A 345 -1.67 -3.25 14.13
CA PRO A 345 -1.62 -4.70 14.35
C PRO A 345 -2.96 -5.38 14.08
N LEU A 346 -4.08 -4.75 14.48
CA LEU A 346 -5.43 -5.26 14.20
C LEU A 346 -5.74 -5.26 12.70
N GLN A 347 -5.42 -4.20 11.95
CA GLN A 347 -5.66 -4.14 10.51
C GLN A 347 -4.91 -5.24 9.74
N ARG A 348 -3.67 -5.56 10.14
CA ARG A 348 -2.92 -6.69 9.55
C ARG A 348 -3.61 -8.01 9.85
N ARG A 349 -4.07 -8.22 11.09
CA ARG A 349 -4.81 -9.41 11.50
C ARG A 349 -6.14 -9.54 10.78
N LEU A 350 -6.87 -8.44 10.58
CA LEU A 350 -8.08 -8.38 9.78
C LEU A 350 -7.84 -8.79 8.33
N ALA A 351 -6.76 -8.29 7.70
CA ALA A 351 -6.42 -8.68 6.34
C ALA A 351 -6.14 -10.19 6.23
N LEU A 352 -5.37 -10.76 7.16
CA LEU A 352 -5.07 -12.19 7.20
C LEU A 352 -6.33 -13.04 7.44
N TYR A 353 -7.19 -12.64 8.38
CA TYR A 353 -8.45 -13.37 8.63
C TYR A 353 -9.42 -13.23 7.45
N GLY A 354 -9.50 -12.05 6.84
CA GLY A 354 -10.30 -11.80 5.65
C GLY A 354 -9.89 -12.67 4.47
N GLU A 355 -8.58 -12.91 4.30
CA GLU A 355 -8.07 -13.88 3.31
C GLU A 355 -8.52 -15.31 3.65
N LYS A 356 -8.43 -15.72 4.91
CA LYS A 356 -8.93 -17.04 5.37
C LYS A 356 -10.44 -17.19 5.11
N LEU A 357 -11.23 -16.15 5.36
CA LEU A 357 -12.66 -16.15 5.07
C LEU A 357 -12.93 -16.24 3.56
N HIS A 358 -12.18 -15.50 2.75
CA HIS A 358 -12.31 -15.56 1.29
C HIS A 358 -11.93 -16.93 0.73
N GLN A 359 -10.90 -17.59 1.27
CA GLN A 359 -10.55 -18.96 0.90
C GLN A 359 -11.66 -19.95 1.30
N ALA A 360 -12.26 -19.77 2.48
CA ALA A 360 -13.33 -20.64 2.97
C ALA A 360 -14.67 -20.42 2.23
N ASN A 361 -14.95 -19.19 1.80
CA ASN A 361 -16.17 -18.78 1.11
C ASN A 361 -15.86 -17.67 0.07
N PRO A 362 -15.41 -18.01 -1.14
CA PRO A 362 -14.94 -17.02 -2.11
C PRO A 362 -16.03 -16.07 -2.62
N TYR A 363 -17.28 -16.53 -2.63
CA TYR A 363 -18.45 -15.81 -3.15
C TYR A 363 -19.54 -15.82 -2.07
N PRO A 364 -19.42 -14.99 -1.02
CA PRO A 364 -20.46 -14.89 -0.02
C PRO A 364 -21.72 -14.29 -0.65
N GLU A 365 -22.86 -14.95 -0.42
CA GLU A 365 -24.16 -14.56 -0.96
C GLU A 365 -25.06 -14.04 0.14
N ALA A 366 -25.92 -13.07 -0.21
CA ALA A 366 -26.96 -12.62 0.68
C ALA A 366 -27.96 -13.76 0.92
N THR A 367 -28.32 -13.97 2.17
CA THR A 367 -29.34 -14.94 2.61
C THR A 367 -30.51 -14.17 3.21
N GLU A 368 -31.71 -14.74 3.20
CA GLU A 368 -32.86 -14.17 3.89
C GLU A 368 -32.55 -13.86 5.36
N ARG A 369 -33.09 -12.76 5.86
CA ARG A 369 -32.92 -12.36 7.27
C ARG A 369 -33.65 -13.32 8.21
N GLY A 370 -33.20 -13.40 9.46
CA GLY A 370 -33.77 -14.30 10.46
C GLY A 370 -33.03 -15.63 10.57
N ALA A 371 -33.79 -16.73 10.65
CA ALA A 371 -33.30 -18.05 11.02
C ALA A 371 -32.14 -18.61 10.16
N PRO A 372 -32.07 -18.37 8.84
CA PRO A 372 -30.96 -18.86 8.02
C PRO A 372 -29.60 -18.21 8.32
N ARG A 373 -29.52 -17.15 9.15
CA ARG A 373 -28.27 -16.41 9.43
C ARG A 373 -27.63 -16.77 10.77
N ALA A 374 -27.75 -18.02 11.21
CA ALA A 374 -27.03 -18.48 12.39
C ALA A 374 -25.56 -18.82 12.08
N VAL A 375 -24.74 -18.87 13.12
CA VAL A 375 -23.31 -19.20 13.06
C VAL A 375 -23.04 -20.37 13.97
N GLN A 376 -22.34 -21.38 13.46
CA GLN A 376 -21.88 -22.51 14.27
C GLN A 376 -20.88 -22.06 15.34
N LEU A 377 -20.97 -22.65 16.54
CA LEU A 377 -20.08 -22.32 17.65
C LEU A 377 -18.60 -22.44 17.30
N GLY A 378 -18.21 -23.46 16.51
CA GLY A 378 -16.84 -23.65 16.07
C GLY A 378 -16.26 -22.42 15.35
N LYS A 379 -17.07 -21.77 14.51
CA LYS A 379 -16.67 -20.54 13.79
C LYS A 379 -16.56 -19.33 14.70
N MET A 380 -17.38 -19.26 15.76
CA MET A 380 -17.26 -18.23 16.79
C MET A 380 -16.02 -18.43 17.66
N ILE A 381 -15.70 -19.67 18.04
CA ILE A 381 -14.46 -20.01 18.74
C ILE A 381 -13.27 -19.66 17.87
N ASP A 382 -13.28 -20.04 16.58
CA ASP A 382 -12.17 -19.73 15.67
C ASP A 382 -11.96 -18.21 15.49
N LEU A 383 -13.05 -17.43 15.44
CA LEU A 383 -12.99 -15.97 15.43
C LEU A 383 -12.37 -15.44 16.72
N PHE A 384 -12.85 -15.89 17.87
CA PHE A 384 -12.36 -15.48 19.18
C PHE A 384 -10.87 -15.82 19.34
N ASP A 385 -10.48 -17.07 19.08
CA ASP A 385 -9.10 -17.54 19.22
C ASP A 385 -8.13 -16.79 18.28
N PHE A 386 -8.57 -16.46 17.06
CA PHE A 386 -7.75 -15.72 16.11
C PHE A 386 -7.48 -14.27 16.55
N PHE A 387 -8.47 -13.63 17.18
CA PHE A 387 -8.41 -12.24 17.63
C PHE A 387 -8.24 -12.08 19.14
N LYS A 388 -7.91 -13.15 19.88
CA LYS A 388 -7.83 -13.16 21.35
C LYS A 388 -6.92 -12.08 21.94
N ASP A 389 -5.83 -11.74 21.23
CA ASP A 389 -4.88 -10.70 21.65
C ASP A 389 -5.54 -9.29 21.69
N PHE A 390 -6.62 -9.11 20.93
CA PHE A 390 -7.41 -7.87 20.88
C PHE A 390 -8.69 -7.98 21.69
N LEU A 391 -9.29 -9.17 21.73
CA LEU A 391 -10.50 -9.50 22.47
C LEU A 391 -10.20 -9.91 23.91
N LEU A 392 -9.43 -9.07 24.61
CA LEU A 392 -9.19 -9.21 26.06
C LEU A 392 -10.53 -9.34 26.80
N ASP A 393 -10.51 -9.88 28.02
CA ASP A 393 -11.71 -10.18 28.83
C ASP A 393 -12.64 -8.98 29.08
N SER A 394 -12.21 -7.74 28.78
CA SER A 394 -13.01 -6.52 28.89
C SER A 394 -13.62 -6.01 27.57
N ARG A 395 -13.25 -6.55 26.41
CA ARG A 395 -13.74 -6.04 25.11
C ARG A 395 -15.15 -6.55 24.81
N THR A 396 -16.06 -5.59 24.64
CA THR A 396 -17.49 -5.81 24.52
C THR A 396 -17.91 -6.16 23.08
N MET A 397 -19.17 -6.55 22.87
CA MET A 397 -19.70 -6.75 21.52
C MET A 397 -19.73 -5.46 20.69
N HIS A 398 -19.83 -4.28 21.33
CA HIS A 398 -19.64 -3.00 20.63
C HIS A 398 -18.25 -2.88 19.98
N TYR A 399 -17.22 -3.33 20.69
CA TYR A 399 -15.86 -3.38 20.15
C TYR A 399 -15.77 -4.41 19.02
N LEU A 400 -16.29 -5.63 19.25
CA LEU A 400 -16.30 -6.69 18.25
C LEU A 400 -16.95 -6.23 16.94
N ASP A 401 -18.12 -5.59 17.01
CA ASP A 401 -18.85 -5.08 15.83
C ASP A 401 -18.02 -4.05 15.05
N SER A 402 -17.63 -2.97 15.73
CA SER A 402 -16.99 -1.81 15.11
C SER A 402 -15.56 -2.07 14.63
N ASN A 403 -14.78 -2.87 15.35
CA ASN A 403 -13.36 -3.08 15.09
C ASN A 403 -13.06 -4.39 14.36
N ILE A 404 -13.98 -5.37 14.37
CA ILE A 404 -13.74 -6.68 13.76
C ILE A 404 -14.80 -7.03 12.73
N ILE A 405 -16.07 -7.12 13.12
CA ILE A 405 -17.13 -7.64 12.24
C ILE A 405 -17.35 -6.74 11.03
N ARG A 406 -17.64 -5.44 11.24
CA ARG A 406 -17.84 -4.51 10.11
C ARG A 406 -16.60 -4.46 9.21
N PRO A 407 -15.36 -4.29 9.71
CA PRO A 407 -14.19 -4.33 8.84
C PRO A 407 -14.06 -5.62 8.01
N LEU A 408 -14.38 -6.79 8.57
CA LEU A 408 -14.36 -8.05 7.84
C LEU A 408 -15.46 -8.14 6.77
N THR A 409 -16.64 -7.60 7.04
CA THR A 409 -17.78 -7.67 6.13
C THR A 409 -17.89 -6.48 5.17
N ALA A 410 -17.06 -5.45 5.33
CA ALA A 410 -17.10 -4.20 4.58
C ALA A 410 -17.05 -4.36 3.05
N LYS A 411 -16.28 -5.33 2.57
CA LYS A 411 -16.15 -5.61 1.12
C LYS A 411 -17.48 -6.03 0.50
N HIS A 412 -18.29 -6.79 1.23
CA HIS A 412 -19.53 -7.39 0.73
C HIS A 412 -20.79 -6.68 1.24
N LYS A 413 -20.69 -5.90 2.33
CA LYS A 413 -21.82 -5.26 3.03
C LYS A 413 -22.90 -6.26 3.41
N LEU A 414 -22.47 -7.43 3.90
CA LEU A 414 -23.32 -8.53 4.38
C LEU A 414 -23.16 -8.71 5.91
N SER A 415 -24.01 -9.54 6.51
CA SER A 415 -23.80 -10.03 7.88
C SER A 415 -22.54 -10.91 7.96
N TYR A 416 -21.99 -11.08 9.17
CA TYR A 416 -20.85 -11.98 9.36
C TYR A 416 -21.24 -13.43 9.05
N ALA A 417 -22.45 -13.85 9.42
CA ALA A 417 -22.98 -15.19 9.12
C ALA A 417 -22.92 -15.53 7.63
N GLU A 418 -23.34 -14.60 6.77
CA GLU A 418 -23.28 -14.76 5.30
C GLU A 418 -21.82 -14.88 4.81
N VAL A 419 -20.89 -14.11 5.38
CA VAL A 419 -19.46 -14.17 5.01
C VAL A 419 -18.84 -15.51 5.42
N VAL A 420 -19.16 -16.04 6.60
CA VAL A 420 -18.53 -17.28 7.12
C VAL A 420 -19.26 -18.58 6.73
N ARG A 421 -20.14 -18.52 5.74
CA ARG A 421 -21.11 -19.55 5.36
C ARG A 421 -22.18 -19.74 6.45
N PRO A 422 -23.41 -19.28 6.23
CA PRO A 422 -24.42 -19.26 7.27
C PRO A 422 -24.93 -20.67 7.60
N SER A 423 -25.66 -20.79 8.71
CA SER A 423 -26.31 -22.03 9.16
C SER A 423 -27.71 -21.71 9.63
N HIS A 424 -28.57 -22.72 9.67
CA HIS A 424 -29.92 -22.54 10.20
C HIS A 424 -29.88 -22.43 11.72
N VAL A 425 -30.69 -21.55 12.31
CA VAL A 425 -30.75 -21.40 13.77
C VAL A 425 -31.16 -22.70 14.46
N GLU A 426 -30.40 -23.08 15.47
CA GLU A 426 -30.83 -24.05 16.48
C GLU A 426 -31.15 -23.34 17.80
N TRP A 427 -30.35 -22.33 18.15
CA TRP A 427 -30.52 -21.56 19.39
C TRP A 427 -30.45 -20.07 19.13
N PHE A 428 -31.42 -19.34 19.67
CA PHE A 428 -31.40 -17.87 19.66
C PHE A 428 -30.59 -17.36 20.85
N VAL A 429 -29.74 -16.34 20.65
CA VAL A 429 -28.92 -15.75 21.72
C VAL A 429 -29.41 -14.35 22.06
N SER A 430 -29.97 -14.20 23.26
CA SER A 430 -30.28 -12.91 23.85
C SER A 430 -29.10 -12.44 24.70
N HIS A 431 -28.55 -11.25 24.41
CA HIS A 431 -27.36 -10.75 25.09
C HIS A 431 -27.28 -9.21 25.11
N PHE A 432 -26.51 -8.67 26.05
CA PHE A 432 -26.19 -7.25 26.08
C PHE A 432 -24.92 -6.96 25.27
N TRP A 433 -24.93 -5.90 24.46
CA TRP A 433 -23.77 -5.54 23.65
C TRP A 433 -22.58 -4.99 24.47
N GLY A 434 -22.82 -4.49 25.68
CA GLY A 434 -21.77 -4.11 26.61
C GLY A 434 -21.11 -5.31 27.31
N HIS A 435 -21.55 -6.55 27.06
CA HIS A 435 -20.88 -7.72 27.62
C HIS A 435 -19.62 -8.08 26.84
N PRO A 436 -18.57 -8.57 27.55
CA PRO A 436 -17.40 -9.10 26.89
C PRO A 436 -17.72 -10.27 25.95
N PHE A 437 -17.21 -10.21 24.72
CA PHE A 437 -17.43 -11.29 23.74
C PHE A 437 -16.86 -12.64 24.22
N ALA A 438 -15.71 -12.61 24.91
CA ALA A 438 -15.10 -13.79 25.52
C ALA A 438 -16.06 -14.52 26.47
N SER A 439 -16.82 -13.76 27.26
CA SER A 439 -17.83 -14.31 28.18
C SER A 439 -18.98 -14.94 27.41
N THR A 440 -19.45 -14.31 26.33
CA THR A 440 -20.48 -14.89 25.47
C THR A 440 -20.04 -16.21 24.86
N VAL A 441 -18.84 -16.28 24.27
CA VAL A 441 -18.32 -17.55 23.68
C VAL A 441 -18.23 -18.64 24.74
N ARG A 442 -17.72 -18.34 25.94
CA ARG A 442 -17.64 -19.29 27.06
C ARG A 442 -19.03 -19.79 27.50
N SER A 443 -20.00 -18.88 27.64
CA SER A 443 -21.38 -19.24 28.00
C SER A 443 -22.01 -20.17 26.95
N LEU A 444 -21.83 -19.85 25.65
CA LEU A 444 -22.35 -20.67 24.56
C LEU A 444 -21.62 -22.01 24.42
N GLU A 445 -20.33 -22.07 24.74
CA GLU A 445 -19.58 -23.32 24.77
C GLU A 445 -20.10 -24.27 25.86
N ARG A 446 -20.32 -23.75 27.07
CA ARG A 446 -20.93 -24.54 28.15
C ARG A 446 -22.29 -25.06 27.75
N HIS A 447 -23.11 -24.20 27.16
CA HIS A 447 -24.41 -24.58 26.65
C HIS A 447 -24.31 -25.66 25.56
N ALA A 448 -23.49 -25.46 24.52
CA ALA A 448 -23.36 -26.40 23.42
C ALA A 448 -22.92 -27.80 23.88
N ARG A 449 -22.04 -27.89 24.88
CA ARG A 449 -21.57 -29.18 25.43
C ARG A 449 -22.70 -30.01 26.03
N GLN A 450 -23.76 -29.37 26.52
CA GLN A 450 -24.92 -30.06 27.08
C GLN A 450 -25.94 -30.45 26.01
N PHE A 451 -26.10 -29.62 24.98
CA PHE A 451 -27.15 -29.78 23.96
C PHE A 451 -26.63 -30.33 22.62
N ALA A 452 -25.37 -30.74 22.53
CA ALA A 452 -24.85 -31.46 21.38
C ALA A 452 -25.45 -32.88 21.32
N HIS A 453 -26.42 -33.11 20.45
CA HIS A 453 -27.14 -34.39 20.31
C HIS A 453 -26.29 -35.48 19.65
N GLY A 454 -25.23 -35.93 20.32
CA GLY A 454 -24.29 -36.94 19.82
C GLY A 454 -23.31 -36.44 18.75
N GLY A 455 -23.45 -35.18 18.31
CA GLY A 455 -22.50 -34.49 17.43
C GLY A 455 -21.43 -33.71 18.19
N SER A 456 -20.59 -32.98 17.45
CA SER A 456 -19.63 -32.05 18.06
C SER A 456 -20.36 -30.82 18.60
N PHE A 457 -20.03 -30.39 19.82
CA PHE A 457 -20.55 -29.13 20.37
C PHE A 457 -20.20 -27.91 19.50
N ARG A 458 -19.16 -28.02 18.67
CA ARG A 458 -18.76 -26.97 17.72
C ARG A 458 -19.75 -26.80 16.57
N ASP A 459 -20.58 -27.79 16.28
CA ASP A 459 -21.52 -27.75 15.15
C ASP A 459 -22.83 -27.05 15.50
N VAL A 460 -23.13 -26.85 16.79
CA VAL A 460 -24.35 -26.20 17.27
C VAL A 460 -24.43 -24.76 16.74
N ALA A 461 -25.53 -24.45 16.05
CA ALA A 461 -25.74 -23.16 15.40
C ALA A 461 -26.51 -22.15 16.28
N TYR A 462 -25.90 -20.97 16.46
CA TYR A 462 -26.47 -19.88 17.25
C TYR A 462 -26.78 -18.67 16.38
N TRP A 463 -27.97 -18.09 16.56
CA TRP A 463 -28.29 -16.78 16.02
C TRP A 463 -27.90 -15.71 17.05
N VAL A 464 -26.93 -14.86 16.71
CA VAL A 464 -26.37 -13.84 17.59
C VAL A 464 -26.45 -12.51 16.87
N CYS A 465 -27.19 -11.53 17.39
CA CYS A 465 -27.55 -10.33 16.62
C CYS A 465 -26.34 -9.56 16.04
N THR A 466 -25.20 -9.49 16.75
CA THR A 466 -23.97 -8.87 16.24
C THR A 466 -23.39 -9.58 15.01
N LEU A 467 -23.57 -10.90 14.90
CA LEU A 467 -23.03 -11.72 13.82
C LEU A 467 -24.04 -11.97 12.69
N SER A 468 -25.32 -12.06 13.05
CA SER A 468 -26.41 -12.49 12.18
C SER A 468 -27.11 -11.34 11.45
N ASN A 469 -27.16 -10.14 12.05
CA ASN A 469 -27.73 -8.97 11.38
C ASN A 469 -26.73 -8.36 10.40
N ASN A 470 -27.21 -7.82 9.28
CA ASN A 470 -26.41 -6.96 8.44
C ASN A 470 -26.18 -5.59 9.10
N GLN A 471 -24.99 -5.39 9.65
CA GLN A 471 -24.61 -4.17 10.37
C GLN A 471 -24.52 -2.92 9.46
N TYR A 472 -24.60 -3.09 8.14
CA TYR A 472 -24.70 -2.00 7.16
C TYR A 472 -26.14 -1.58 6.88
N ASN A 473 -27.13 -2.39 7.25
CA ASN A 473 -28.54 -2.10 7.04
C ASN A 473 -29.41 -2.44 8.26
N VAL A 474 -29.00 -1.95 9.43
CA VAL A 474 -29.65 -2.27 10.71
C VAL A 474 -31.13 -1.89 10.71
N GLN A 475 -31.53 -0.80 10.05
CA GLN A 475 -32.94 -0.40 9.98
C GLN A 475 -33.82 -1.48 9.31
N GLN A 476 -33.32 -2.08 8.23
CA GLN A 476 -34.00 -3.21 7.58
C GLN A 476 -34.00 -4.45 8.48
N GLU A 477 -32.93 -4.72 9.21
CA GLU A 477 -32.86 -5.84 10.17
C GLU A 477 -33.84 -5.68 11.34
N LEU A 478 -34.17 -4.45 11.71
CA LEU A 478 -35.18 -4.12 12.73
C LEU A 478 -36.61 -4.08 12.18
N GLY A 479 -36.80 -4.34 10.88
CA GLY A 479 -38.12 -4.43 10.25
C GLY A 479 -38.73 -3.08 9.87
N GLU A 480 -37.95 -2.00 9.83
CA GLU A 480 -38.39 -0.66 9.38
C GLU A 480 -39.63 -0.12 10.12
N GLY A 481 -39.73 -0.42 11.42
CA GLY A 481 -40.87 -0.03 12.27
C GLY A 481 -41.92 -1.14 12.45
N HIS A 482 -41.79 -2.26 11.74
CA HIS A 482 -42.62 -3.46 11.92
C HIS A 482 -41.79 -4.56 12.57
N TRP A 483 -41.91 -4.73 13.89
CA TRP A 483 -41.08 -5.65 14.67
C TRP A 483 -41.28 -7.12 14.27
N GLU A 484 -42.44 -7.50 13.74
CA GLU A 484 -42.76 -8.82 13.19
C GLU A 484 -41.90 -9.16 11.96
N CYS A 485 -41.45 -8.12 11.27
CA CYS A 485 -40.54 -8.23 10.13
C CYS A 485 -39.07 -8.21 10.58
N SER A 486 -38.77 -8.00 11.85
CA SER A 486 -37.39 -7.94 12.34
C SER A 486 -36.70 -9.30 12.25
N SER A 487 -35.40 -9.30 12.00
CA SER A 487 -34.56 -10.51 11.96
C SER A 487 -34.59 -11.26 13.28
N PHE A 488 -34.76 -10.53 14.39
CA PHE A 488 -34.92 -11.07 15.74
C PHE A 488 -36.16 -11.95 15.84
N PHE A 489 -37.32 -11.40 15.47
CA PHE A 489 -38.59 -12.12 15.51
C PHE A 489 -38.56 -13.34 14.56
N LEU A 490 -38.09 -13.15 13.33
CA LEU A 490 -38.02 -14.22 12.34
C LEU A 490 -37.13 -15.38 12.78
N ALA A 491 -35.97 -15.11 13.38
CA ALA A 491 -35.11 -16.16 13.92
C ALA A 491 -35.74 -16.86 15.14
N LEU A 492 -36.32 -16.09 16.06
CA LEU A 492 -36.87 -16.62 17.31
C LEU A 492 -38.17 -17.40 17.11
N ARG A 493 -38.96 -17.10 16.06
CA ARG A 493 -40.22 -17.78 15.74
C ARG A 493 -40.07 -18.95 14.78
N ASP A 494 -38.87 -19.18 14.26
CA ASP A 494 -38.62 -20.30 13.37
C ASP A 494 -38.75 -21.66 14.08
N ARG A 495 -39.33 -22.65 13.40
CA ARG A 495 -39.58 -23.98 13.96
C ARG A 495 -38.32 -24.73 14.41
N HIS A 496 -37.16 -24.44 13.81
CA HIS A 496 -35.88 -25.07 14.16
C HIS A 496 -35.18 -24.38 15.34
N CYS A 497 -35.64 -23.19 15.74
CA CYS A 497 -35.19 -22.57 16.97
C CYS A 497 -35.75 -23.34 18.17
N ARG A 498 -34.87 -23.94 18.96
CA ARG A 498 -35.17 -24.84 20.08
C ARG A 498 -35.25 -24.11 21.42
N GLY A 499 -34.84 -22.85 21.48
CA GLY A 499 -34.91 -22.06 22.68
C GLY A 499 -34.06 -20.81 22.61
N THR A 500 -34.08 -20.06 23.71
CA THR A 500 -33.33 -18.82 23.87
C THR A 500 -32.27 -18.99 24.94
N CYS A 501 -31.01 -18.85 24.54
CA CYS A 501 -29.87 -18.68 25.42
C CYS A 501 -29.77 -17.21 25.83
N MET A 502 -30.22 -16.88 27.03
CA MET A 502 -30.01 -15.54 27.59
C MET A 502 -28.66 -15.51 28.31
N VAL A 503 -27.68 -14.86 27.71
CA VAL A 503 -26.33 -14.73 28.26
C VAL A 503 -26.34 -13.64 29.33
N LEU A 504 -26.20 -14.04 30.59
CA LEU A 504 -26.25 -13.16 31.74
C LEU A 504 -24.84 -12.88 32.29
N ASP A 505 -24.68 -11.66 32.83
CA ASP A 505 -23.61 -11.31 33.74
C ASP A 505 -24.13 -11.20 35.18
N GLU A 506 -23.22 -11.00 36.13
CA GLU A 506 -23.56 -10.79 37.53
C GLU A 506 -24.43 -9.53 37.76
N LYS A 507 -24.48 -8.61 36.79
CA LYS A 507 -25.24 -7.37 36.89
C LYS A 507 -26.64 -7.44 36.29
N LEU A 508 -26.96 -8.51 35.54
CA LEU A 508 -28.20 -8.69 34.79
C LEU A 508 -28.48 -7.57 33.78
N PHE A 509 -27.43 -6.99 33.19
CA PHE A 509 -27.61 -5.91 32.22
C PHE A 509 -28.52 -6.25 31.02
N PRO A 510 -28.54 -7.49 30.48
CA PRO A 510 -29.46 -7.84 29.39
C PRO A 510 -30.92 -7.56 29.75
N LEU A 511 -31.34 -7.87 30.99
CA LEU A 511 -32.72 -7.64 31.41
C LEU A 511 -33.07 -6.15 31.61
N GLY A 512 -32.08 -5.25 31.60
CA GLY A 512 -32.26 -3.81 31.58
C GLY A 512 -32.36 -3.20 30.18
N ARG A 513 -32.43 -4.02 29.12
CA ARG A 513 -32.48 -3.56 27.72
C ARG A 513 -33.80 -3.93 27.07
N SER A 514 -34.46 -2.95 26.43
CA SER A 514 -35.78 -3.16 25.82
C SER A 514 -35.76 -4.27 24.75
N TRP A 515 -34.74 -4.33 23.90
CA TRP A 515 -34.64 -5.39 22.88
C TRP A 515 -34.47 -6.80 23.47
N CYS A 516 -33.72 -6.95 24.57
CA CYS A 516 -33.64 -8.25 25.27
C CYS A 516 -34.96 -8.60 25.97
N LEU A 517 -35.70 -7.60 26.47
CA LEU A 517 -37.05 -7.80 26.98
C LEU A 517 -38.02 -8.25 25.87
N PHE A 518 -37.90 -7.70 24.66
CA PHE A 518 -38.66 -8.18 23.51
C PHE A 518 -38.36 -9.65 23.19
N GLU A 519 -37.08 -10.04 23.11
CA GLU A 519 -36.66 -11.43 22.87
C GLU A 519 -37.19 -12.37 23.96
N LEU A 520 -37.17 -11.93 25.21
CA LEU A 520 -37.71 -12.64 26.35
C LEU A 520 -39.23 -12.83 26.26
N LEU A 521 -39.96 -11.75 25.97
CA LEU A 521 -41.41 -11.78 25.76
C LEU A 521 -41.77 -12.78 24.67
N GLN A 522 -41.12 -12.69 23.51
CA GLN A 522 -41.39 -13.58 22.38
C GLN A 522 -41.07 -15.06 22.69
N THR A 523 -40.04 -15.31 23.50
CA THR A 523 -39.72 -16.64 24.01
C THR A 523 -40.84 -17.18 24.90
N LEU A 524 -41.35 -16.37 25.83
CA LEU A 524 -42.43 -16.75 26.75
C LEU A 524 -43.75 -16.99 26.00
N LEU A 525 -44.12 -16.10 25.07
CA LEU A 525 -45.31 -16.28 24.23
C LEU A 525 -45.24 -17.57 23.40
N ARG A 526 -44.04 -17.96 22.96
CA ARG A 526 -43.83 -19.25 22.28
C ARG A 526 -43.97 -20.45 23.24
N CYS A 527 -43.58 -20.31 24.50
CA CYS A 527 -43.76 -21.33 25.53
C CYS A 527 -45.23 -21.51 25.95
N GLU A 528 -46.10 -20.53 25.70
CA GLU A 528 -47.49 -20.53 26.18
C GLU A 528 -48.52 -20.65 25.05
N GLY A 529 -48.09 -20.47 23.80
CA GLY A 529 -48.98 -20.45 22.65
C GLY A 529 -49.54 -21.84 22.29
N PRO A 530 -50.72 -21.89 21.64
CA PRO A 530 -51.34 -23.15 21.20
C PRO A 530 -50.48 -23.93 20.18
N ALA A 531 -49.52 -23.27 19.53
CA ALA A 531 -48.54 -23.89 18.64
C ALA A 531 -47.67 -24.95 19.34
N GLN A 532 -47.54 -24.92 20.66
CA GLN A 532 -46.85 -25.96 21.43
C GLN A 532 -47.64 -27.28 21.46
N ALA A 533 -48.96 -27.25 21.23
CA ALA A 533 -49.78 -28.45 21.15
C ALA A 533 -49.64 -29.19 19.79
N GLU A 534 -49.13 -28.51 18.75
CA GLU A 534 -49.07 -29.04 17.38
C GLU A 534 -47.65 -29.12 16.79
N ALA A 535 -46.66 -28.38 17.31
CA ALA A 535 -45.31 -28.31 16.76
C ALA A 535 -44.20 -28.53 17.82
N ALA A 536 -43.67 -29.75 17.81
CA ALA A 536 -42.41 -30.24 18.40
C ALA A 536 -42.24 -30.16 19.94
N ASP A 537 -42.26 -31.33 20.58
CA ASP A 537 -41.94 -31.65 21.99
C ASP A 537 -40.57 -31.15 22.52
N ASP A 538 -39.82 -30.32 21.79
CA ASP A 538 -38.39 -30.04 22.04
C ASP A 538 -38.01 -28.55 22.16
N PHE A 539 -38.99 -27.63 22.29
CA PHE A 539 -38.67 -26.24 22.62
C PHE A 539 -38.31 -26.10 24.11
N ALA A 540 -37.04 -25.93 24.41
CA ALA A 540 -36.47 -25.81 25.75
C ALA A 540 -36.83 -24.50 26.47
N GLY A 541 -37.43 -23.53 25.79
CA GLY A 541 -37.81 -22.25 26.37
C GLY A 541 -36.61 -21.34 26.64
N LEU A 542 -36.63 -20.68 27.79
CA LEU A 542 -35.61 -19.73 28.21
C LEU A 542 -34.53 -20.40 29.07
N LEU A 543 -33.28 -20.32 28.65
CA LEU A 543 -32.11 -20.80 29.38
C LEU A 543 -31.22 -19.63 29.79
N PHE A 544 -30.96 -19.52 31.09
CA PHE A 544 -30.04 -18.52 31.64
C PHE A 544 -28.61 -19.07 31.61
N CYS A 545 -27.81 -18.54 30.69
CA CYS A 545 -26.45 -19.00 30.42
C CYS A 545 -25.44 -18.02 31.03
N THR A 546 -24.48 -18.54 31.79
CA THR A 546 -23.33 -17.77 32.31
C THR A 546 -22.03 -18.43 31.87
N SER A 547 -20.91 -17.73 32.03
CA SER A 547 -19.59 -18.29 31.75
C SER A 547 -19.24 -19.48 32.66
N SER A 548 -19.94 -19.60 33.81
CA SER A 548 -19.79 -20.72 34.75
C SER A 548 -20.66 -21.93 34.40
N GLY A 549 -21.76 -21.75 33.67
CA GLY A 549 -22.72 -22.80 33.34
C GLY A 549 -24.14 -22.29 33.15
N ILE A 550 -25.08 -23.23 32.96
CA ILE A 550 -26.51 -22.93 32.80
C ILE A 550 -27.21 -23.01 34.16
N LEU A 551 -27.88 -21.92 34.56
CA LEU A 551 -28.52 -21.84 35.88
C LEU A 551 -29.63 -22.89 36.03
N SER A 552 -30.48 -23.06 35.02
CA SER A 552 -31.62 -23.99 35.07
C SER A 552 -31.23 -25.46 35.17
N ARG A 553 -29.94 -25.77 35.01
CA ARG A 553 -29.36 -27.11 35.10
C ARG A 553 -28.48 -27.29 36.33
N GLY A 554 -28.33 -26.24 37.14
CA GLY A 554 -27.49 -26.26 38.34
C GLY A 554 -25.99 -26.29 38.08
N GLU A 555 -25.55 -25.93 36.88
CA GLU A 555 -24.12 -25.92 36.54
C GLU A 555 -23.43 -24.60 36.86
N ALA A 556 -24.20 -23.52 36.99
CA ALA A 556 -23.66 -22.21 37.34
C ALA A 556 -23.14 -22.21 38.79
N ALA A 557 -22.04 -21.48 39.02
CA ALA A 557 -21.48 -21.36 40.36
C ALA A 557 -22.51 -20.78 41.34
N MET A 558 -22.64 -21.38 42.53
CA MET A 558 -23.66 -21.00 43.52
C MET A 558 -23.66 -19.51 43.85
N GLU A 559 -22.48 -18.89 43.97
CA GLU A 559 -22.35 -17.45 44.22
C GLU A 559 -22.97 -16.60 43.08
N VAL A 560 -22.72 -17.00 41.83
CA VAL A 560 -23.30 -16.35 40.65
C VAL A 560 -24.82 -16.51 40.64
N SER A 561 -25.33 -17.71 40.94
CA SER A 561 -26.77 -17.97 41.04
C SER A 561 -27.45 -17.14 42.13
N LEU A 562 -26.84 -17.02 43.32
CA LEU A 562 -27.36 -16.20 44.41
C LEU A 562 -27.37 -14.71 44.05
N ASN A 563 -26.27 -14.19 43.50
CA ASN A 563 -26.18 -12.79 43.07
C ASN A 563 -27.22 -12.44 42.00
N ILE A 564 -27.40 -13.33 41.02
CA ILE A 564 -28.45 -13.20 40.01
C ILE A 564 -29.84 -13.22 40.65
N GLY A 565 -30.11 -14.17 41.55
CA GLY A 565 -31.39 -14.29 42.25
C GLY A 565 -31.75 -13.02 43.05
N THR A 566 -30.79 -12.50 43.83
CA THR A 566 -30.99 -11.27 44.61
C THR A 566 -31.30 -10.07 43.73
N ARG A 567 -30.56 -9.88 42.64
CA ARG A 567 -30.82 -8.75 41.72
C ARG A 567 -32.15 -8.88 41.02
N LEU A 568 -32.50 -10.08 40.55
CA LEU A 568 -33.75 -10.33 39.84
C LEU A 568 -34.98 -10.08 40.71
N ALA A 569 -34.88 -10.36 42.03
CA ALA A 569 -35.96 -10.07 42.97
C ALA A 569 -36.32 -8.58 43.00
N SER A 570 -35.33 -7.69 42.83
CA SER A 570 -35.52 -6.24 42.77
C SER A 570 -35.74 -5.69 41.37
N LEU A 571 -35.44 -6.45 40.33
CA LEU A 571 -35.52 -6.00 38.95
C LEU A 571 -36.99 -5.79 38.52
N ARG A 572 -37.19 -4.71 37.77
CA ARG A 572 -38.45 -4.33 37.13
C ARG A 572 -38.20 -4.15 35.65
N LEU A 573 -38.84 -4.95 34.80
CA LEU A 573 -38.62 -4.89 33.36
C LEU A 573 -39.13 -3.59 32.72
N GLU A 574 -40.07 -2.90 33.34
CA GLU A 574 -40.54 -1.57 32.90
C GLU A 574 -39.42 -0.51 32.90
N ASP A 575 -38.38 -0.71 33.71
CA ASP A 575 -37.21 0.16 33.80
C ASP A 575 -36.20 -0.12 32.67
N ALA A 576 -36.46 -1.10 31.80
CA ALA A 576 -35.59 -1.41 30.68
C ALA A 576 -35.47 -0.23 29.71
N THR A 577 -34.24 0.02 29.23
CA THR A 577 -33.89 1.17 28.42
C THR A 577 -33.56 0.78 26.97
N SER A 578 -33.78 1.72 26.04
CA SER A 578 -33.35 1.62 24.65
C SER A 578 -32.56 2.86 24.25
N SER A 579 -31.59 2.68 23.36
CA SER A 579 -30.88 3.80 22.73
C SER A 579 -31.79 4.59 21.78
N VAL A 580 -32.86 3.98 21.29
CA VAL A 580 -33.90 4.62 20.48
C VAL A 580 -35.19 4.65 21.30
N PRO A 581 -35.69 5.83 21.72
CA PRO A 581 -36.89 5.93 22.53
C PRO A 581 -38.14 5.29 21.90
N ALA A 582 -38.27 5.37 20.57
CA ALA A 582 -39.38 4.74 19.84
C ALA A 582 -39.43 3.21 20.02
N ASP A 583 -38.26 2.54 20.04
CA ASP A 583 -38.19 1.10 20.27
C ASP A 583 -38.71 0.72 21.66
N LYS A 584 -38.36 1.51 22.69
CA LYS A 584 -38.88 1.28 24.04
C LYS A 584 -40.40 1.41 24.07
N VAL A 585 -40.95 2.49 23.50
CA VAL A 585 -42.40 2.70 23.48
C VAL A 585 -43.12 1.55 22.77
N MET A 586 -42.61 1.12 21.63
CA MET A 586 -43.14 -0.04 20.90
C MET A 586 -43.11 -1.31 21.75
N ILE A 587 -41.96 -1.65 22.34
CA ILE A 587 -41.79 -2.89 23.11
C ILE A 587 -42.62 -2.88 24.40
N ASP A 588 -42.66 -1.75 25.11
CA ASP A 588 -43.49 -1.58 26.29
C ASP A 588 -44.98 -1.73 25.93
N SER A 589 -45.40 -1.19 24.78
CA SER A 589 -46.78 -1.35 24.28
C SER A 589 -47.10 -2.82 23.98
N LEU A 590 -46.14 -3.57 23.42
CA LEU A 590 -46.29 -4.99 23.12
C LEU A 590 -46.40 -5.83 24.40
N VAL A 591 -45.63 -5.50 25.44
CA VAL A 591 -45.77 -6.16 26.76
C VAL A 591 -47.17 -5.93 27.34
N VAL A 592 -47.69 -4.71 27.21
CA VAL A 592 -49.05 -4.38 27.68
C VAL A 592 -50.11 -5.13 26.88
N SER A 593 -50.01 -5.19 25.56
CA SER A 593 -51.02 -5.83 24.70
C SER A 593 -51.01 -7.35 24.81
N GLU A 594 -49.84 -7.99 24.82
CA GLU A 594 -49.72 -9.45 24.75
C GLU A 594 -49.78 -10.13 26.12
N MET A 595 -49.29 -9.48 27.18
CA MET A 595 -49.18 -10.08 28.52
C MET A 595 -50.11 -9.42 29.55
N GLY A 596 -50.89 -8.42 29.16
CA GLY A 596 -51.71 -7.64 30.11
C GLY A 596 -50.89 -6.76 31.05
N GLY A 597 -49.65 -6.42 30.67
CA GLY A 597 -48.77 -5.51 31.42
C GLY A 597 -47.49 -6.16 31.96
N PHE A 598 -46.71 -5.37 32.72
CA PHE A 598 -45.40 -5.77 33.22
C PHE A 598 -45.43 -6.72 34.41
N ALA A 599 -46.50 -6.70 35.22
CA ALA A 599 -46.57 -7.56 36.41
C ALA A 599 -46.56 -9.06 36.07
N PRO A 600 -47.34 -9.56 35.09
CA PRO A 600 -47.29 -10.97 34.68
C PRO A 600 -45.93 -11.43 34.17
N ILE A 601 -45.26 -10.65 33.31
CA ILE A 601 -43.93 -11.02 32.78
C ILE A 601 -42.85 -11.00 33.86
N ASN A 602 -42.86 -10.00 34.76
CA ASN A 602 -41.97 -9.96 35.92
C ASN A 602 -42.17 -11.21 36.81
N GLY A 603 -43.42 -11.63 37.03
CA GLY A 603 -43.75 -12.85 37.77
C GLY A 603 -43.16 -14.10 37.11
N LYS A 604 -43.41 -14.30 35.81
CA LYS A 604 -42.92 -15.47 35.06
C LYS A 604 -41.40 -15.59 35.06
N ILE A 605 -40.68 -14.48 34.98
CA ILE A 605 -39.21 -14.49 35.03
C ILE A 605 -38.70 -14.84 36.41
N ARG A 606 -39.32 -14.29 37.47
CA ARG A 606 -38.99 -14.66 38.85
C ARG A 606 -39.26 -16.14 39.09
N ASP A 607 -40.38 -16.68 38.61
CA ASP A 607 -40.69 -18.10 38.72
C ASP A 607 -39.68 -18.98 37.97
N SER A 608 -39.32 -18.59 36.74
CA SER A 608 -38.31 -19.30 35.94
C SER A 608 -36.95 -19.33 36.66
N MET A 609 -36.55 -18.20 37.25
CA MET A 609 -35.30 -18.10 37.98
C MET A 609 -35.33 -18.87 39.31
N SER A 610 -36.43 -18.79 40.07
CA SER A 610 -36.59 -19.55 41.31
C SER A 610 -36.41 -21.05 41.05
N ARG A 611 -37.05 -21.58 40.00
CA ARG A 611 -36.84 -22.98 39.57
C ARG A 611 -35.39 -23.27 39.19
N ALA A 612 -34.71 -22.33 38.54
CA ALA A 612 -33.31 -22.49 38.17
C ALA A 612 -32.37 -22.49 39.40
N ILE A 613 -32.60 -21.63 40.38
CA ILE A 613 -31.84 -21.58 41.64
C ILE A 613 -32.09 -22.86 42.44
N GLU A 614 -33.32 -23.35 42.53
CA GLU A 614 -33.64 -24.63 43.17
C GLU A 614 -32.97 -25.81 42.48
N ALA A 615 -32.84 -25.79 41.15
CA ALA A 615 -32.07 -26.80 40.43
C ALA A 615 -30.57 -26.74 40.79
N SER A 616 -30.00 -25.53 40.90
CA SER A 616 -28.62 -25.31 41.33
C SER A 616 -28.33 -25.75 42.76
N GLN A 617 -29.28 -25.58 43.68
CA GLN A 617 -29.11 -26.06 45.06
C GLN A 617 -29.16 -27.59 45.20
N ARG A 618 -29.72 -28.30 44.20
CA ARG A 618 -29.85 -29.76 44.22
C ARG A 618 -28.70 -30.50 43.52
N ALA A 619 -27.99 -29.81 42.62
CA ALA A 619 -26.81 -30.33 41.94
C ALA A 619 -25.59 -30.27 42.87
#